data_AF-A0A2P6RRP4-F1
#
_entry.id   AF-A0A2P6RRP4-F1
#
_cell.length_a   1.000
_cell.length_b   1.000
_cell.length_c   1.000
_cell.angle_alpha   90.00
_cell.angle_beta   90.00
_cell.angle_gamma   90.00
#
_symmetry.space_group_name_H-M   'P 1'
#
loop_
_entity.id
_entity.type
_entity.pdbx_description
1 polymer ?
#
loop_
_entity_poly.entity_id
_entity_poly.type
_entity_poly.pdbx_seq_one_letter_code
_entity_poly.pdbx_strand_id
1 'polypeptide(L)'
;MLYLNTEKHHWLHVRDDDMWSIGNDDILPALKLSYDALPQHLKSCFAICSLFPKDYAFKSAILVPLWIAQGYLKTSKKNEDFEQMGIDYIRQFCSRSLFQLETDRCQNSHSF
;
A
#
# COMPACT_ATOMS: atom_id res chain seq x y z
N MET A 1 -6.71 -8.64 -3.10
CA MET A 1 -5.45 -9.43 -3.01
C MET A 1 -5.34 -10.26 -4.26
N LEU A 2 -4.38 -9.97 -5.13
CA LEU A 2 -4.09 -10.79 -6.33
C LEU A 2 -3.72 -12.24 -5.96
N TYR A 3 -3.23 -12.47 -4.74
CA TYR A 3 -2.95 -13.81 -4.19
C TYR A 3 -4.19 -14.70 -3.94
N LEU A 4 -5.40 -14.16 -3.98
CA LEU A 4 -6.62 -14.96 -3.76
C LEU A 4 -7.13 -15.62 -5.05
N ASN A 5 -6.73 -15.10 -6.21
CA ASN A 5 -7.18 -15.65 -7.47
C ASN A 5 -6.12 -16.62 -7.97
N THR A 6 -6.24 -17.90 -7.61
CA THR A 6 -5.34 -18.96 -8.08
C THR A 6 -5.79 -19.56 -9.41
N GLU A 7 -6.88 -19.04 -9.98
CA GLU A 7 -7.43 -19.55 -11.22
C GLU A 7 -6.52 -19.19 -12.40
N LYS A 8 -6.02 -20.22 -13.07
CA LYS A 8 -5.16 -20.08 -14.26
C LYS A 8 -5.76 -19.13 -15.30
N HIS A 9 -7.08 -19.18 -15.50
CA HIS A 9 -7.77 -18.33 -16.48
C HIS A 9 -7.66 -16.85 -16.15
N HIS A 10 -7.70 -16.47 -14.87
CA HIS A 10 -7.52 -15.08 -14.45
C HIS A 10 -6.13 -14.57 -14.80
N TRP A 11 -5.09 -15.36 -14.50
CA TRP A 11 -3.71 -14.97 -14.80
C TRP A 11 -3.39 -14.95 -16.30
N LEU A 12 -4.01 -15.85 -17.08
CA LEU A 12 -3.93 -15.80 -18.55
C LEU A 12 -4.55 -14.53 -19.09
N HIS A 13 -5.73 -14.15 -18.59
CA HIS A 13 -6.37 -12.90 -18.97
C HIS A 13 -5.53 -11.68 -18.58
N VAL A 14 -4.99 -11.65 -17.35
CA VAL A 14 -4.09 -10.57 -16.91
C VAL A 14 -2.86 -10.48 -17.81
N ARG A 15 -2.24 -11.60 -18.21
CA ARG A 15 -1.07 -11.61 -19.10
C ARG A 15 -1.39 -11.08 -20.50
N ASP A 16 -2.54 -11.46 -21.04
CA ASP A 16 -2.93 -11.17 -22.42
C ASP A 16 -3.71 -9.84 -22.56
N ASP A 17 -3.83 -9.06 -21.49
CA ASP A 17 -4.58 -7.79 -21.45
C ASP A 17 -3.80 -6.62 -22.09
N ASP A 18 -4.49 -5.74 -22.81
CA ASP A 18 -3.91 -4.55 -23.45
C ASP A 18 -3.34 -3.54 -22.44
N MET A 19 -3.64 -3.65 -21.15
CA MET A 19 -3.10 -2.81 -20.08
C MET A 19 -1.55 -2.82 -20.04
N TRP A 20 -0.88 -3.88 -20.50
CA TRP A 20 0.58 -3.90 -20.62
C TRP A 20 1.14 -2.94 -21.67
N SER A 21 0.30 -2.42 -22.57
CA SER A 21 0.68 -1.41 -23.56
C SER A 21 0.62 0.04 -23.04
N ILE A 22 0.25 0.25 -21.77
CA ILE A 22 0.16 1.59 -21.16
C ILE A 22 1.56 2.11 -20.80
N GLY A 23 2.15 2.87 -21.73
CA GLY A 23 3.43 3.55 -21.55
C GLY A 23 4.63 2.73 -22.03
N ASN A 24 5.83 3.33 -21.96
CA ASN A 24 7.09 2.67 -22.32
C ASN A 24 7.70 1.85 -21.16
N ASP A 25 7.02 1.77 -20.02
CA ASP A 25 7.54 1.17 -18.79
C ASP A 25 6.66 0.00 -18.33
N ASP A 26 7.20 -1.23 -18.41
CA ASP A 26 6.54 -2.48 -17.99
C ASP A 26 6.14 -2.51 -16.50
N ILE A 27 6.63 -1.55 -15.71
CA ILE A 27 6.38 -1.43 -14.27
C ILE A 27 5.00 -0.81 -14.00
N LEU A 28 4.55 0.15 -14.81
CA LEU A 28 3.28 0.86 -14.59
C LEU A 28 2.05 -0.06 -14.61
N PRO A 29 1.92 -1.01 -15.56
CA PRO A 29 0.82 -1.98 -15.55
C PRO A 29 0.80 -2.85 -14.29
N ALA A 30 1.96 -3.31 -13.81
CA ALA A 30 2.07 -4.12 -12.60
C ALA A 30 1.69 -3.35 -11.33
N LEU A 31 2.09 -2.07 -11.25
CA LEU A 31 1.68 -1.16 -10.17
C LEU A 31 0.17 -0.90 -10.21
N LYS A 32 -0.39 -0.70 -11.41
CA LYS A 32 -1.82 -0.50 -11.60
C LYS A 32 -2.63 -1.71 -11.13
N LEU A 33 -2.23 -2.93 -11.50
CA LEU A 33 -2.86 -4.16 -10.99
C LEU A 33 -2.83 -4.25 -9.46
N SER A 34 -1.67 -3.93 -8.88
CA SER A 34 -1.49 -3.95 -7.43
C SER A 34 -2.42 -2.95 -6.74
N TYR A 35 -2.56 -1.75 -7.32
CA TYR A 35 -3.49 -0.72 -6.86
C TYR A 35 -4.95 -1.15 -7.06
N ASP A 36 -5.31 -1.68 -8.23
CA ASP A 36 -6.68 -2.06 -8.55
C ASP A 36 -7.21 -3.19 -7.65
N ALA A 37 -6.30 -4.08 -7.22
CA ALA A 37 -6.59 -5.15 -6.28
C ALA A 37 -6.71 -4.71 -4.81
N LEU A 38 -6.50 -3.42 -4.50
CA LEU A 38 -6.76 -2.86 -3.17
C LEU A 38 -8.27 -2.70 -2.93
N PRO A 39 -8.74 -3.02 -1.71
CA PRO A 39 -10.04 -2.57 -1.24
C PRO A 39 -10.19 -1.05 -1.37
N GLN A 40 -11.41 -0.58 -1.65
CA GLN A 40 -11.70 0.85 -1.88
C GLN A 40 -11.23 1.76 -0.73
N HIS A 41 -11.34 1.30 0.52
CA HIS A 41 -10.87 2.06 1.68
C HIS A 41 -9.35 2.22 1.72
N LEU A 42 -8.58 1.25 1.20
CA LEU A 42 -7.13 1.36 1.11
C LEU A 42 -6.67 2.23 -0.07
N LYS A 43 -7.42 2.26 -1.18
CA LYS A 43 -7.08 3.10 -2.35
C LYS A 43 -6.98 4.58 -1.97
N SER A 44 -7.97 5.11 -1.23
CA SER A 44 -7.97 6.50 -0.77
C SER A 44 -6.80 6.82 0.16
N CYS A 45 -6.49 5.90 1.09
CA CYS A 45 -5.35 6.05 2.00
C CYS A 45 -4.02 6.04 1.23
N PHE A 46 -3.85 5.16 0.25
CA PHE A 46 -2.65 5.09 -0.57
C PHE A 46 -2.46 6.35 -1.43
N ALA A 47 -3.54 6.94 -1.94
CA ALA A 47 -3.48 8.16 -2.75
C ALA A 47 -2.87 9.36 -2.00
N ILE A 48 -3.03 9.46 -0.67
CA ILE A 48 -2.36 10.50 0.14
C ILE A 48 -0.84 10.43 0.00
N CYS A 49 -0.27 9.25 -0.26
CA CYS A 49 1.17 9.08 -0.40
C CYS A 49 1.74 9.89 -1.59
N SER A 50 0.91 10.19 -2.60
CA SER A 50 1.29 11.03 -3.74
C SER A 50 1.55 12.51 -3.39
N LEU A 51 1.13 12.94 -2.20
CA LEU A 51 1.40 14.30 -1.71
C LEU A 51 2.84 14.46 -1.20
N PHE A 52 3.52 13.36 -0.91
CA PHE A 52 4.90 13.41 -0.45
C PHE A 52 5.86 13.40 -1.65
N PRO A 53 7.03 14.04 -1.53
CA PRO A 53 8.09 13.93 -2.52
C PRO A 53 8.49 12.48 -2.76
N LYS A 54 9.07 12.22 -3.93
CA LYS A 54 9.68 10.92 -4.24
C LYS A 54 10.71 10.55 -3.17
N ASP A 55 10.75 9.27 -2.80
CA ASP A 55 11.69 8.70 -1.82
C ASP A 55 11.53 9.26 -0.39
N TYR A 56 10.39 9.88 -0.09
CA TYR A 56 10.09 10.36 1.26
C TYR A 56 9.73 9.21 2.22
N ALA A 57 10.53 9.05 3.26
CA ALA A 57 10.25 8.14 4.37
C ALA A 57 9.21 8.77 5.33
N PHE A 58 7.95 8.37 5.21
CA PHE A 58 6.90 8.82 6.12
C PHE A 58 6.89 8.00 7.42
N LYS A 59 6.68 8.68 8.55
CA LYS A 59 6.45 8.05 9.85
C LYS A 59 4.97 7.67 9.98
N SER A 60 4.67 6.51 10.55
CA SER A 60 3.28 6.09 10.85
C SER A 60 2.55 7.12 11.70
N ALA A 61 3.26 7.75 12.66
CA ALA A 61 2.77 8.83 13.50
C ALA A 61 2.36 10.12 12.75
N ILE A 62 2.69 10.24 11.46
CA ILE A 62 2.26 11.35 10.59
C ILE A 62 1.18 10.87 9.62
N LEU A 63 1.40 9.71 9.00
CA LEU A 63 0.51 9.20 7.96
C LEU A 63 -0.87 8.80 8.51
N VAL A 64 -0.92 8.17 9.70
CA VAL A 64 -2.18 7.72 10.30
C VAL A 64 -3.07 8.91 10.68
N PRO A 65 -2.59 9.95 11.39
CA PRO A 65 -3.40 11.15 11.65
C PRO A 65 -3.92 11.83 10.39
N LEU A 66 -3.16 11.85 9.29
CA LEU A 66 -3.62 12.40 8.00
C LEU A 66 -4.84 11.62 7.47
N TRP A 67 -4.81 10.29 7.53
CA TRP A 67 -5.96 9.47 7.13
C TRP A 67 -7.17 9.66 8.03
N ILE A 68 -6.96 9.90 9.34
CA ILE A 68 -8.03 10.20 10.30
C ILE A 68 -8.65 11.57 9.96
N ALA A 69 -7.82 12.60 9.79
CA ALA A 69 -8.26 13.96 9.49
C ALA A 69 -9.05 14.03 8.17
N GLN A 70 -8.67 13.22 7.18
CA GLN A 70 -9.36 13.14 5.89
C GLN A 70 -10.62 12.26 5.93
N GLY A 71 -10.91 11.60 7.06
CA GLY A 71 -12.09 10.76 7.25
C GLY A 71 -12.08 9.47 6.42
N TYR A 72 -10.89 8.97 6.05
CA TYR A 72 -10.74 7.75 5.27
C TYR A 72 -10.84 6.48 6.11
N LEU A 73 -10.52 6.57 7.39
CA LEU A 73 -10.74 5.50 8.36
C LEU A 73 -12.20 5.53 8.80
N LYS A 74 -13.02 4.65 8.20
CA LYS A 74 -14.44 4.52 8.52
C LYS A 74 -14.67 3.23 9.30
N THR A 75 -15.28 3.35 10.47
CA THR A 75 -15.74 2.22 11.27
C THR A 75 -17.24 2.29 11.51
N SER A 76 -17.88 1.13 11.57
CA SER A 76 -19.27 0.97 12.03
C SER A 76 -19.36 0.81 13.55
N LYS A 77 -18.23 0.54 14.22
CA LYS A 77 -18.19 0.28 15.67
C LYS A 77 -17.89 1.54 16.45
N LYS A 78 -18.66 1.76 17.50
CA LYS A 78 -18.66 2.99 18.31
C LYS A 78 -17.41 3.22 19.20
N ASN A 79 -16.37 2.39 19.13
CA ASN A 79 -15.20 2.44 20.03
C ASN A 79 -13.91 1.88 19.39
N GLU A 80 -13.79 1.93 18.05
CA GLU A 80 -12.55 1.46 17.41
C GLU A 80 -11.47 2.55 17.47
N ASP A 81 -10.27 2.14 17.89
CA ASP A 81 -9.07 2.97 17.89
C ASP A 81 -8.61 3.20 16.45
N PHE A 82 -8.85 4.41 15.95
CA PHE A 82 -8.47 4.82 14.60
C PHE A 82 -6.95 4.78 14.38
N GLU A 83 -6.15 4.97 15.44
CA GLU A 83 -4.70 4.85 15.33
C GLU A 83 -4.32 3.40 15.05
N GLN A 84 -4.86 2.46 15.83
CA GLN A 84 -4.63 1.04 15.62
C GLN A 84 -5.12 0.57 14.24
N MET A 85 -6.28 1.06 13.78
CA MET A 85 -6.79 0.78 12.44
C MET A 85 -5.84 1.31 11.35
N GLY A 86 -5.29 2.50 11.51
CA GLY A 86 -4.30 3.06 10.60
C GLY A 86 -3.02 2.22 10.55
N ILE A 87 -2.54 1.72 11.70
CA ILE A 87 -1.41 0.80 11.74
C ILE A 87 -1.71 -0.51 11.00
N ASP A 88 -2.93 -1.05 11.13
CA ASP A 88 -3.33 -2.25 10.41
C ASP A 88 -3.42 -2.03 8.89
N TYR A 89 -3.79 -0.82 8.45
CA TYR A 89 -3.73 -0.44 7.04
C TYR A 89 -2.29 -0.39 6.54
N ILE A 90 -1.36 0.17 7.32
CA ILE A 90 0.08 0.14 6.99
C ILE A 90 0.58 -1.29 6.85
N ARG A 91 0.27 -2.18 7.80
CA ARG A 91 0.63 -3.61 7.72
C ARG A 91 0.08 -4.28 6.47
N GLN A 92 -1.14 -3.92 6.08
CA GLN A 92 -1.79 -4.38 4.87
C GLN A 92 -1.15 -3.85 3.57
N PHE A 93 -0.56 -2.66 3.58
CA PHE A 93 0.26 -2.18 2.46
C PHE A 93 1.60 -2.91 2.40
N CYS A 94 2.25 -3.13 3.55
CA CYS A 94 3.51 -3.89 3.63
C CYS A 94 3.35 -5.33 3.15
N SER A 95 2.27 -6.02 3.54
CA SER A 95 2.01 -7.40 3.08
C SER A 95 1.75 -7.52 1.58
N ARG A 96 1.45 -6.40 0.91
CA ARG A 96 1.28 -6.29 -0.54
C ARG A 96 2.49 -5.70 -1.24
N SER A 97 3.61 -5.52 -0.51
CA SER A 97 4.84 -4.89 -1.00
C SER A 97 4.64 -3.47 -1.55
N LEU A 98 3.58 -2.78 -1.13
CA LEU A 98 3.34 -1.39 -1.54
C LEU A 98 4.11 -0.40 -0.66
N PHE A 99 4.31 -0.75 0.62
CA PHE A 99 5.17 -0.03 1.55
C PHE A 99 6.34 -0.90 1.96
N GLN A 100 7.50 -0.26 2.15
CA GLN A 100 8.68 -0.89 2.72
C GLN A 100 8.92 -0.29 4.10
N LEU A 101 9.16 -1.15 5.09
CA LEU A 101 9.57 -0.72 6.42
C LEU A 101 11.07 -0.43 6.39
N GLU A 102 11.44 0.82 6.66
CA GLU A 102 12.82 1.15 6.99
C GLU A 102 13.03 0.80 8.46
N THR A 103 13.63 -0.35 8.73
CA THR A 103 14.20 -0.63 10.03
C THR A 103 15.46 0.21 10.17
N ASP A 104 15.52 1.08 11.18
CA ASP A 104 16.78 1.71 11.57
C ASP A 104 17.84 0.62 11.70
N ARG A 105 18.82 0.62 10.81
CA ARG A 105 20.07 -0.12 11.01
C ARG A 105 20.80 0.61 12.14
N CYS A 106 20.39 0.36 13.38
CA CYS A 106 21.23 0.62 14.53
C CYS A 106 22.61 0.04 14.22
N GLN A 107 23.61 0.89 14.41
CA GLN A 107 25.01 0.69 14.04
C GLN A 107 25.49 -0.69 14.46
N ASN A 108 25.90 -1.52 13.50
CA ASN A 108 26.89 -2.57 13.77
C ASN A 108 28.26 -1.89 13.90
N SER A 109 28.42 -1.08 14.95
CA SER A 109 29.70 -0.87 15.62
C SER A 109 29.75 -1.84 16.80
N HIS A 110 29.88 -3.13 16.51
CA HIS A 110 30.48 -4.05 17.45
C HIS A 110 31.81 -4.47 16.85
N SER A 111 32.85 -3.87 17.43
CA SER A 111 34.23 -4.28 17.41
C SER A 111 34.37 -5.80 17.43
N PHE A 112 35.14 -6.35 16.50
CA PHE A 112 36.39 -7.10 16.74
C PHE A 112 37.22 -7.04 15.46
#